data_AF-A0A818HHI5-F1
#
_entry.id   AF-A0A818HHI5-F1
#
_cell.length_a   1.000
_cell.length_b   1.000
_cell.length_c   1.000
_cell.angle_alpha   90.00
_cell.angle_beta   90.00
_cell.angle_gamma   90.00
#
_symmetry.space_group_name_H-M   'P 1'
#
loop_
_entity.id
_entity.type
_entity.pdbx_description
1 polymer ?
#
loop_
_entity_poly.entity_id
_entity_poly.type
_entity_poly.pdbx_seq_one_letter_code
_entity_poly.pdbx_strand_id
1 'polypeptide(L)'
;MATAAAFSNVDDYECCVLCSSKYNRNRPSFCQCKHCSIPLCLDCMKEHHDEVLQDVAQISHQYNELQELIQTKQKMIVDETNKSIEDVNEYFKTYINELLEIQQGINLNIEIAKQDAQVKRRAGK
;
A
#
# COMPACT_ATOMS: atom_id res chain seq x y z
N MET A 1 11.56 54.43 -56.82
CA MET A 1 11.10 54.40 -55.42
C MET A 1 11.38 53.00 -54.89
N ALA A 2 12.45 52.83 -54.11
CA ALA A 2 12.77 51.57 -53.46
C ALA A 2 12.28 51.66 -52.01
N THR A 3 11.31 50.82 -51.64
CA THR A 3 10.87 50.67 -50.26
C THR A 3 11.91 49.85 -49.51
N ALA A 4 12.68 50.51 -48.65
CA ALA A 4 13.52 49.83 -47.67
C ALA A 4 12.60 49.07 -46.70
N ALA A 5 12.62 47.74 -46.77
CA ALA A 5 12.03 46.89 -45.76
C ALA A 5 12.79 47.15 -44.45
N ALA A 6 12.12 47.77 -43.48
CA ALA A 6 12.61 47.87 -42.12
C ALA A 6 12.63 46.46 -41.52
N PHE A 7 13.80 45.82 -41.48
CA PHE A 7 14.01 44.64 -40.65
C PHE A 7 13.85 45.08 -39.19
N SER A 8 12.71 44.77 -38.58
CA SER A 8 12.55 44.87 -37.14
C SER A 8 13.38 43.76 -36.49
N ASN A 9 14.64 44.04 -36.17
CA ASN A 9 15.41 43.24 -35.23
C ASN A 9 14.83 43.48 -33.83
N VAL A 10 13.66 42.91 -33.56
CA VAL A 10 13.22 42.69 -32.19
C VAL A 10 14.04 41.49 -31.72
N ASP A 11 15.14 41.77 -31.03
CA ASP A 11 15.83 40.72 -30.31
C ASP A 11 14.84 40.14 -29.28
N ASP A 12 14.41 38.90 -29.53
CA ASP A 12 13.54 38.13 -28.66
C ASP A 12 14.37 37.70 -27.43
N TYR A 13 14.52 38.61 -26.47
CA TYR A 13 15.20 38.36 -25.21
C TYR A 13 14.26 37.70 -24.21
N GLU A 14 14.63 36.52 -23.72
CA GLU A 14 13.99 35.86 -22.57
C GLU A 14 14.89 35.90 -21.35
N CYS A 15 14.32 35.64 -20.17
CA CYS A 15 15.03 35.62 -18.90
C CYS A 15 15.05 34.21 -18.31
N CYS A 16 16.18 33.82 -17.74
CA CYS A 16 16.27 32.57 -16.97
C CYS A 16 15.39 32.70 -15.74
N VAL A 17 14.53 31.71 -15.50
CA VAL A 17 13.60 31.75 -14.35
C VAL A 17 14.34 31.76 -13.02
N LEU A 18 15.52 31.13 -12.93
CA LEU A 18 16.27 31.01 -11.69
C LEU A 18 17.19 32.22 -11.41
N CYS A 19 17.92 32.71 -12.43
CA CYS A 19 18.92 33.76 -12.24
C CYS A 19 18.58 35.11 -12.86
N SER A 20 17.40 35.26 -13.49
CA SER A 20 16.92 36.48 -14.15
C SER A 20 17.85 37.03 -15.26
N SER A 21 18.86 36.26 -15.67
CA SER A 21 19.78 36.66 -16.72
C SER A 21 19.05 36.70 -18.06
N LYS A 22 19.15 37.84 -18.75
CA LYS A 22 18.61 38.04 -20.10
C LYS A 22 19.46 37.30 -21.13
N TYR A 23 18.83 36.59 -22.04
CA TYR A 23 19.50 35.92 -23.16
C TYR A 23 18.68 36.03 -24.43
N ASN A 24 19.37 36.02 -25.57
CA ASN A 24 18.75 36.10 -26.89
C ASN A 24 18.31 34.69 -27.32
N ARG A 25 17.01 34.50 -27.65
CA ARG A 25 16.46 33.22 -28.12
C ARG A 25 17.20 32.64 -29.34
N ASN A 26 17.84 33.49 -30.14
CA ASN A 26 18.54 33.09 -31.35
C ASN A 26 19.99 32.62 -31.10
N ARG A 27 20.43 32.49 -29.83
CA ARG A 27 21.77 31.99 -29.47
C ARG A 27 21.71 30.61 -28.79
N PRO A 28 22.71 29.73 -29.02
CA PRO A 28 22.75 28.35 -28.48
C PRO A 28 22.98 28.26 -26.96
N SER A 29 22.92 29.38 -26.23
CA SER A 29 23.11 29.45 -24.77
C SER A 29 21.83 29.22 -23.96
N PHE A 30 20.76 28.74 -24.61
CA PHE A 30 19.44 28.57 -24.02
C PHE A 30 18.95 27.12 -24.15
N CYS A 31 18.33 26.62 -23.09
CA CYS A 31 17.75 25.29 -23.05
C CYS A 31 16.42 25.32 -22.28
N GLN A 32 15.46 24.57 -22.79
CA GLN A 32 14.18 24.36 -22.15
C GLN A 32 14.12 22.93 -21.65
N CYS A 33 13.81 22.75 -20.38
CA CYS A 33 13.62 21.42 -19.83
C CYS A 33 12.39 20.77 -20.49
N LYS A 34 12.55 19.56 -21.06
CA LYS A 34 11.44 18.85 -21.73
C LYS A 34 10.33 18.41 -20.77
N HIS A 35 10.63 18.30 -19.47
CA HIS A 35 9.70 17.76 -18.48
C HIS A 35 8.81 18.85 -17.86
N CYS A 36 9.38 20.00 -17.52
CA CYS A 36 8.65 21.10 -16.87
C CYS A 36 8.47 22.32 -17.77
N SER A 37 9.02 22.30 -18.99
CA SER A 37 8.99 23.40 -19.96
C SER A 37 9.57 24.72 -19.43
N ILE A 38 10.34 24.69 -18.34
CA ILE A 38 10.95 25.86 -17.73
C ILE A 38 12.13 26.33 -18.58
N PRO A 39 12.18 27.63 -18.94
CA PRO A 39 13.29 28.20 -19.70
C PRO A 39 14.46 28.55 -18.76
N LEU A 40 15.64 27.96 -19.02
CA LEU A 40 16.84 28.12 -18.21
C LEU A 40 18.08 28.44 -19.07
N CYS A 41 19.03 29.17 -18.51
CA CYS A 41 20.38 29.20 -19.08
C CYS A 41 21.08 27.85 -18.82
N LEU A 42 22.15 27.56 -19.57
CA LEU A 42 22.85 26.26 -19.52
C LEU A 42 23.30 25.87 -18.09
N ASP A 43 23.83 26.82 -17.32
CA ASP A 43 24.29 26.54 -15.95
C ASP A 43 23.13 26.19 -15.02
N CYS A 44 22.07 27.01 -15.04
CA CYS A 44 20.86 26.75 -14.26
C CYS A 44 20.10 25.49 -14.72
N MET A 45 20.22 25.08 -15.98
CA MET A 45 19.64 23.83 -16.47
C MET A 45 20.34 22.60 -15.90
N LYS A 46 21.66 22.68 -15.69
CA LYS A 46 22.39 21.60 -15.04
C LYS A 46 21.96 21.44 -13.58
N GLU A 47 21.90 22.54 -12.83
CA GLU A 47 21.43 22.54 -11.45
C GLU A 47 19.99 22.01 -11.36
N HIS A 48 19.10 22.51 -12.21
CA HIS A 48 17.72 22.02 -12.28
C HIS A 48 17.62 20.53 -12.61
N HIS A 49 18.47 20.01 -13.51
CA HIS A 49 18.50 18.60 -13.85
C HIS A 49 18.97 17.75 -12.66
N ASP A 50 20.03 18.18 -11.97
CA ASP A 50 20.58 17.47 -10.81
C ASP A 50 19.56 17.44 -9.65
N GLU A 51 18.85 18.55 -9.38
CA GLU A 51 17.75 18.61 -8.41
C GLU A 51 16.61 17.64 -8.76
N VAL A 52 16.16 17.64 -10.03
CA VAL A 52 15.10 16.73 -10.48
C VAL A 52 15.53 15.26 -10.34
N LEU A 53 16.80 14.93 -10.63
CA LEU A 53 17.31 13.58 -10.42
C LEU A 53 17.32 13.19 -8.94
N GLN A 54 17.69 14.13 -8.05
CA GLN A 54 17.67 13.91 -6.61
C GLN A 54 16.25 13.66 -6.10
N ASP A 55 15.27 14.47 -6.53
CA ASP A 55 13.86 14.30 -6.17
C ASP A 55 13.33 12.95 -6.66
N VAL A 56 13.64 12.56 -7.91
CA VAL A 56 13.24 11.26 -8.47
C VAL A 56 13.87 10.11 -7.68
N ALA A 57 15.13 10.22 -7.28
CA ALA A 57 15.79 9.21 -6.47
C ALA A 57 15.14 9.09 -5.08
N GLN A 58 14.82 10.22 -4.44
CA GLN A 58 14.15 10.23 -3.15
C GLN A 58 12.74 9.63 -3.23
N ILE A 59 11.94 10.02 -4.21
CA ILE A 59 10.59 9.49 -4.42
C ILE A 59 10.65 7.98 -4.70
N SER A 60 11.60 7.54 -5.54
CA SER A 60 11.78 6.12 -5.86
C SER A 60 12.15 5.31 -4.62
N HIS A 61 13.01 5.85 -3.77
CA HIS A 61 13.37 5.22 -2.49
C HIS A 61 12.16 5.09 -1.56
N GLN A 62 11.42 6.17 -1.34
CA GLN A 62 10.21 6.19 -0.51
C GLN A 62 9.14 5.23 -1.03
N TYR A 63 8.98 5.15 -2.37
CA TYR A 63 8.05 4.23 -3.00
C TYR A 63 8.41 2.77 -2.70
N ASN A 64 9.69 2.42 -2.80
CA ASN A 64 10.16 1.05 -2.51
C ASN A 64 9.98 0.70 -1.03
N GLU A 65 10.30 1.61 -0.11
CA GLU A 65 10.07 1.41 1.34
C GLU A 65 8.58 1.18 1.64
N LEU A 66 7.69 1.97 1.03
CA LEU A 66 6.25 1.79 1.18
C LEU A 66 5.77 0.45 0.62
N GLN A 67 6.33 0.01 -0.51
CA GLN A 67 5.99 -1.28 -1.11
C GLN A 67 6.39 -2.45 -0.20
N GLU A 68 7.59 -2.43 0.38
CA GLU A 68 8.05 -3.43 1.34
C GLU A 68 7.19 -3.44 2.62
N LEU A 69 6.82 -2.25 3.12
CA LEU A 69 5.96 -2.12 4.29
C LEU A 69 4.57 -2.69 4.01
N ILE A 70 3.97 -2.41 2.84
CA ILE A 70 2.67 -2.95 2.45
C ILE A 70 2.70 -4.47 2.40
N GLN A 71 3.72 -5.06 1.77
CA GLN A 71 3.88 -6.51 1.70
C GLN A 71 4.00 -7.14 3.09
N THR A 72 4.77 -6.51 3.98
CA THR A 72 4.93 -6.95 5.37
C THR A 72 3.60 -6.89 6.12
N LYS A 73 2.85 -5.80 5.98
CA LYS A 73 1.54 -5.64 6.64
C LYS A 73 0.51 -6.64 6.12
N GLN A 74 0.48 -6.89 4.81
CA GLN A 74 -0.39 -7.90 4.22
C GLN A 74 -0.09 -9.28 4.80
N LYS A 75 1.19 -9.65 4.90
CA LYS A 75 1.59 -10.92 5.52
C LYS A 75 1.15 -11.01 6.98
N MET A 76 1.39 -9.97 7.78
CA MET A 76 0.96 -9.94 9.18
C MET A 76 -0.56 -10.12 9.34
N ILE A 77 -1.35 -9.48 8.48
CA ILE A 77 -2.82 -9.63 8.51
C ILE A 77 -3.23 -11.08 8.21
N VAL A 78 -2.62 -11.70 7.20
CA VAL A 78 -2.89 -13.09 6.85
C VAL A 78 -2.50 -14.03 7.99
N ASP A 79 -1.31 -13.86 8.56
CA ASP A 79 -0.82 -14.69 9.67
C ASP A 79 -1.73 -14.58 10.90
N GLU A 80 -2.13 -13.36 11.29
CA GLU A 80 -3.04 -13.15 12.43
C GLU A 80 -4.46 -13.67 12.16
N THR A 81 -4.94 -13.55 10.92
CA THR A 81 -6.26 -14.09 10.52
C THR A 81 -6.26 -15.61 10.61
N ASN A 82 -5.21 -16.26 10.11
CA ASN A 82 -5.10 -17.73 10.18
C ASN A 82 -5.02 -18.21 11.63
N LYS A 83 -4.23 -17.53 12.46
CA LYS A 83 -4.15 -17.84 13.88
C LYS A 83 -5.52 -17.68 14.57
N SER A 84 -6.22 -16.59 14.30
CA SER A 84 -7.56 -16.36 14.85
C SER A 84 -8.55 -17.46 14.43
N ILE A 85 -8.49 -17.91 13.18
CA ILE A 85 -9.31 -19.03 12.69
C ILE A 85 -8.98 -20.33 13.44
N GLU A 86 -7.70 -20.62 13.66
CA GLU A 86 -7.25 -21.80 14.41
C GLU A 86 -7.75 -21.77 15.85
N ASP A 87 -7.55 -20.65 16.55
CA ASP A 87 -7.97 -20.47 17.95
C ASP A 87 -9.49 -20.66 18.10
N VAL A 88 -10.29 -20.06 17.20
CA VAL A 88 -11.76 -20.18 17.21
C VAL A 88 -12.19 -21.63 16.91
N ASN A 89 -11.55 -22.29 15.96
CA ASN A 89 -11.86 -23.67 15.63
C ASN A 89 -11.51 -24.62 16.78
N GLU A 90 -10.40 -24.39 17.48
CA GLU A 90 -10.01 -25.17 18.66
C GLU A 90 -11.01 -24.98 19.80
N TYR A 91 -11.44 -23.75 20.06
CA TYR A 91 -12.48 -23.46 21.04
C TYR A 91 -13.77 -24.24 20.75
N PHE A 92 -14.27 -24.17 19.51
CA PHE A 92 -15.50 -24.87 19.15
C PHE A 92 -15.36 -26.39 19.21
N LYS A 93 -14.20 -26.95 18.82
CA LYS A 93 -13.95 -28.39 18.96
C LYS A 93 -14.01 -28.84 20.41
N THR A 94 -13.35 -28.11 21.31
CA THR A 94 -13.36 -28.39 22.75
C THR A 94 -14.78 -28.33 23.29
N TYR A 95 -15.52 -27.26 22.96
CA TYR A 95 -16.90 -27.10 23.41
C TYR A 95 -17.83 -28.20 22.89
N ILE A 96 -17.69 -28.61 21.62
CA ILE A 96 -18.45 -29.74 21.06
C ILE A 96 -18.15 -31.03 21.81
N ASN A 97 -16.88 -31.29 22.13
CA ASN A 97 -16.50 -32.49 22.89
C ASN A 97 -17.11 -32.49 24.30
N GLU A 98 -17.09 -31.35 25.00
CA GLU A 98 -17.74 -31.21 26.31
C GLU A 98 -19.24 -31.50 26.22
N LEU A 99 -19.93 -30.99 25.19
CA LEU A 99 -21.35 -31.27 24.97
C LEU A 99 -21.61 -32.76 24.69
N LEU A 100 -20.74 -33.43 23.94
CA LEU A 100 -20.84 -34.86 23.66
C LEU A 100 -20.64 -35.69 24.94
N GLU A 101 -19.69 -35.32 25.80
CA GLU A 101 -19.47 -35.97 27.09
C GLU A 101 -20.69 -35.82 28.01
N ILE A 102 -21.26 -34.62 28.10
CA ILE A 102 -22.49 -34.36 28.87
C ILE A 102 -23.63 -35.22 28.33
N GLN A 103 -23.81 -35.28 27.00
CA GLN A 103 -24.85 -36.08 26.37
C GLN A 103 -24.68 -37.57 26.69
N GLN A 104 -23.46 -38.10 26.62
CA GLN A 104 -23.16 -39.49 26.97
C GLN A 104 -23.50 -39.78 28.44
N GLY A 105 -23.14 -38.88 29.36
CA GLY A 105 -23.47 -39.01 30.78
C GLY A 105 -24.97 -39.03 31.05
N ILE A 106 -25.74 -38.17 30.37
CA ILE A 106 -27.22 -38.17 30.46
C ILE A 106 -27.79 -39.50 29.96
N ASN A 107 -27.34 -40.00 28.81
CA ASN A 107 -27.82 -41.25 28.24
C ASN A 107 -27.55 -42.44 29.18
N LEU A 108 -26.36 -42.51 29.77
CA LEU A 108 -26.00 -43.54 30.73
C LEU A 108 -26.91 -43.50 31.97
N ASN A 109 -27.17 -42.32 32.51
CA ASN A 109 -28.07 -42.14 33.65
C ASN A 109 -29.51 -42.59 33.34
N ILE A 110 -29.99 -42.32 32.12
CA ILE A 110 -31.29 -42.79 31.66
C ILE A 110 -31.33 -44.33 31.59
N GLU A 111 -30.27 -44.97 31.09
CA GLU A 111 -30.17 -46.42 31.02
C GLU A 111 -30.17 -47.07 32.41
N ILE A 112 -29.38 -46.54 33.34
CA ILE A 112 -29.34 -46.99 34.74
C ILE A 112 -30.75 -46.88 35.36
N ALA A 113 -31.41 -45.73 35.21
CA ALA A 113 -32.76 -45.52 35.75
C ALA A 113 -33.78 -46.51 35.17
N LYS A 114 -33.67 -46.84 33.87
CA LYS A 114 -34.52 -47.86 33.23
C LYS A 114 -34.27 -49.26 33.81
N GLN A 115 -33.02 -49.63 34.03
CA GLN A 115 -32.66 -50.93 34.62
C GLN A 115 -33.17 -51.04 36.07
N ASP A 116 -32.97 -50.02 36.90
CA ASP A 116 -33.46 -49.98 38.27
C ASP A 116 -34.98 -50.12 38.35
N ALA A 117 -35.71 -49.45 37.45
CA ALA A 117 -37.15 -49.57 37.37
C ALA A 117 -37.61 -50.99 37.00
N GLN A 118 -36.86 -51.70 36.13
CA GLN A 118 -37.17 -53.08 35.77
C GLN A 118 -36.87 -54.05 36.91
N VAL A 119 -35.78 -53.86 37.65
CA VAL A 119 -35.41 -54.69 38.81
C VAL A 119 -36.47 -54.56 39.90
N LYS A 120 -36.89 -53.33 40.24
CA LYS A 120 -37.96 -53.08 41.23
C LYS A 120 -39.28 -53.77 40.86
N ARG A 121 -39.64 -53.79 39.57
CA ARG A 121 -40.84 -54.50 39.09
C ARG A 121 -40.74 -56.02 39.21
N ARG A 122 -39.53 -56.59 39.16
CA ARG A 122 -39.30 -58.04 39.30
C ARG A 122 -39.23 -58.47 40.77
N ALA A 123 -38.73 -57.63 41.66
CA ALA A 123 -38.60 -57.91 43.09
C ALA A 123 -39.91 -57.76 43.89
N GLY A 124 -40.92 -57.05 43.35
CA GLY A 124 -42.24 -56.88 43.95
C GLY A 124 -43.29 -57.93 43.54
N LYS A 125 -42.87 -59.01 42.88
CA LYS A 125 -43.68 -60.20 42.59
C LYS A 125 -43.13 -61.38 43.38
#